data_AF-A0A3D1CI93-F1
#
_entry.id   AF-A0A3D1CI93-F1
#
_cell.length_a   1.000
_cell.length_b   1.000
_cell.length_c   1.000
_cell.angle_alpha   90.00
_cell.angle_beta   90.00
_cell.angle_gamma   90.00
#
_symmetry.space_group_name_H-M   'P 1'
#
loop_
_entity.id
_entity.type
_entity.pdbx_description
1 polymer ?
#
loop_
_entity_poly.entity_id
_entity_poly.type
_entity_poly.pdbx_seq_one_letter_code
_entity_poly.pdbx_strand_id
1 'polypeptide(L)'
;MNDKLIYFLEITGLNWFVPLAKIAGGEPAGFQFQQLVKMIGLPLIAMLAFLFFWHFGAAKVDTSLGQLPGPVQVWEQVKVLNEEHQAERQRETDFYQRQEQRNANKLAKNPDAEIKVRDFNGRPTFIDQIWTSLFTVFVGFLLASLIAIPIGIVSGLSQNLYNAINPLIQIFKPVS
;
A
#
# COMPACT_ATOMS: atom_id res chain seq x y z
N MET A 1 22.17 -1.02 -32.20
CA MET A 1 20.74 -1.24 -31.82
C MET A 1 20.56 -1.39 -30.30
N ASN A 2 21.60 -1.79 -29.56
CA ASN A 2 21.53 -1.99 -28.10
C ASN A 2 21.59 -0.70 -27.27
N ASP A 3 22.18 0.39 -27.76
CA ASP A 3 22.28 1.62 -26.97
C ASP A 3 20.92 2.27 -26.69
N LYS A 4 19.98 2.17 -27.63
CA LYS A 4 18.60 2.63 -27.40
C LYS A 4 17.87 1.81 -26.33
N LEU A 5 18.14 0.49 -26.31
CA LEU A 5 17.59 -0.42 -25.31
C LEU A 5 18.19 -0.14 -23.92
N ILE A 6 19.50 0.04 -23.84
CA ILE A 6 20.21 0.37 -22.60
C ILE A 6 19.74 1.72 -22.05
N TYR A 7 19.69 2.76 -22.88
CA TYR A 7 19.20 4.09 -22.49
C TYR A 7 17.75 4.06 -21.99
N PHE A 8 16.89 3.26 -22.64
CA PHE A 8 15.52 3.06 -22.19
C PHE A 8 15.45 2.38 -20.81
N LEU A 9 16.25 1.34 -20.58
CA LEU A 9 16.33 0.66 -19.29
C LEU A 9 16.85 1.59 -18.18
N GLU A 10 17.79 2.48 -18.50
CA GLU A 10 18.34 3.44 -17.55
C GLU A 10 17.32 4.50 -17.13
N ILE A 11 16.60 5.09 -18.09
CA ILE A 11 15.58 6.12 -17.82
C ILE A 11 14.36 5.56 -17.09
N THR A 12 13.97 4.32 -17.39
CA THR A 12 12.84 3.67 -16.73
C THR A 12 13.17 3.16 -15.32
N GLY A 13 14.42 3.32 -14.88
CA GLY A 13 14.90 2.82 -13.59
C GLY A 13 15.14 1.30 -13.56
N LEU A 14 14.95 0.62 -14.69
CA LEU A 14 15.20 -0.82 -14.89
C LEU A 14 16.69 -1.13 -15.11
N ASN A 15 17.55 -0.41 -14.39
CA ASN A 15 19.01 -0.54 -14.44
C ASN A 15 19.50 -1.97 -14.18
N TRP A 16 18.70 -2.78 -13.49
CA TRP A 16 19.00 -4.17 -13.17
C TRP A 16 19.07 -5.07 -14.41
N PHE A 17 18.41 -4.68 -15.51
CA PHE A 17 18.43 -5.42 -16.77
C PHE A 17 19.49 -4.92 -17.77
N VAL A 18 20.17 -3.81 -17.46
CA VAL A 18 21.20 -3.22 -18.34
C VAL A 18 22.36 -4.19 -18.62
N PRO A 19 22.90 -4.94 -17.64
CA PRO A 19 23.97 -5.88 -17.94
C PRO A 19 23.53 -7.03 -18.87
N LEU A 20 22.26 -7.45 -18.81
CA LEU A 20 21.71 -8.47 -19.72
C LEU A 20 21.61 -7.92 -21.16
N ALA A 21 21.18 -6.66 -21.30
CA ALA A 21 21.18 -5.96 -22.59
C ALA A 21 22.58 -5.80 -23.18
N LYS A 22 23.59 -5.53 -22.33
CA LYS A 22 25.01 -5.44 -22.74
C LYS A 22 25.58 -6.79 -23.18
N ILE A 23 25.26 -7.88 -22.48
CA ILE A 23 25.62 -9.25 -22.88
C ILE A 23 24.99 -9.60 -24.22
N ALA A 24 23.69 -9.34 -24.39
CA ALA A 24 22.98 -9.56 -25.65
C ALA A 24 23.56 -8.70 -26.80
N GLY A 25 24.24 -7.61 -26.46
CA GLY A 25 24.95 -6.74 -27.39
C GLY A 25 26.38 -7.12 -27.73
N GLY A 26 26.89 -8.24 -27.23
CA GLY A 26 28.22 -8.75 -27.54
C GLY A 26 29.33 -8.28 -26.60
N GLU A 27 28.98 -7.60 -25.49
CA GLU A 27 29.97 -7.29 -24.44
C GLU A 27 30.41 -8.57 -23.68
N PRO A 28 31.64 -8.58 -23.13
CA PRO A 28 32.16 -9.75 -22.41
C PRO A 28 31.29 -10.10 -21.19
N ALA A 29 30.73 -11.31 -21.24
CA ALA A 29 29.75 -11.77 -20.25
C ALA A 29 30.30 -11.87 -18.82
N GLY A 30 31.61 -12.06 -18.63
CA GLY A 30 32.20 -12.18 -17.29
C GLY A 30 32.01 -10.94 -16.42
N PHE A 31 32.30 -9.75 -16.96
CA PHE A 31 32.15 -8.49 -16.22
C PHE A 31 30.67 -8.17 -15.96
N GLN A 32 29.83 -8.33 -16.97
CA GLN A 32 28.39 -8.07 -16.86
C GLN A 32 27.70 -9.05 -15.89
N PHE A 33 28.13 -10.30 -15.83
CA PHE A 33 27.64 -11.28 -14.85
C PHE A 33 28.02 -10.90 -13.42
N GLN A 34 29.27 -10.48 -13.18
CA GLN A 34 29.66 -9.97 -11.86
C GLN A 34 28.84 -8.75 -11.44
N GLN A 35 28.52 -7.87 -12.40
CA GLN A 35 27.65 -6.72 -12.16
C GLN A 35 26.21 -7.16 -11.80
N LEU A 36 25.64 -8.14 -12.51
CA LEU A 36 24.32 -8.71 -12.16
C LEU A 36 24.31 -9.35 -10.77
N VAL A 37 25.35 -10.12 -10.43
CA VAL A 37 25.46 -10.74 -9.10
C VAL A 37 25.55 -9.67 -8.02
N LYS A 38 26.30 -8.58 -8.23
CA LYS A 38 26.37 -7.48 -7.26
C LYS A 38 25.05 -6.70 -7.14
N MET A 39 24.34 -6.49 -8.25
CA MET A 39 23.11 -5.68 -8.29
C MET A 39 21.86 -6.44 -7.84
N ILE A 40 21.77 -7.74 -8.16
CA ILE A 40 20.59 -8.57 -7.89
C ILE A 40 20.93 -9.69 -6.91
N GLY A 41 22.02 -10.42 -7.18
CA GLY A 41 22.41 -11.58 -6.37
C GLY A 41 22.69 -11.23 -4.90
N LEU A 42 23.48 -10.19 -4.64
CA LEU A 42 23.84 -9.79 -3.28
C LEU A 42 22.62 -9.32 -2.46
N PRO A 43 21.73 -8.44 -2.97
CA PRO A 43 20.46 -8.14 -2.30
C PRO A 43 19.57 -9.37 -2.07
N LEU A 44 19.46 -10.27 -3.04
CA LEU A 44 18.67 -11.50 -2.88
C LEU A 44 19.23 -12.39 -1.77
N ILE A 45 20.56 -12.60 -1.73
CA ILE A 45 21.22 -13.37 -0.67
C ILE A 45 20.97 -12.71 0.70
N ALA A 46 21.11 -11.38 0.78
CA ALA A 46 20.84 -10.64 2.01
C ALA A 46 19.37 -10.79 2.45
N MET A 47 18.42 -10.73 1.51
CA MET A 47 17.00 -10.94 1.78
C MET A 47 16.72 -12.37 2.26
N LEU A 48 17.31 -13.38 1.63
CA LEU A 48 17.19 -14.77 2.06
C LEU A 48 17.79 -14.99 3.45
N ALA A 49 18.97 -14.42 3.71
CA ALA A 49 19.59 -14.46 5.03
C ALA A 49 18.69 -13.79 6.08
N PHE A 50 18.10 -12.64 5.75
CA PHE A 50 17.14 -11.97 6.62
C PHE A 50 15.92 -12.84 6.90
N LEU A 51 15.29 -13.42 5.87
CA LEU A 51 14.12 -14.30 6.03
C LEU A 51 14.46 -15.53 6.89
N PHE A 52 15.65 -16.10 6.70
CA PHE A 52 16.17 -17.17 7.53
C PHE A 52 16.26 -16.72 9.00
N PHE A 53 16.98 -15.64 9.29
CA PHE A 53 17.14 -15.15 10.65
C PHE A 53 15.82 -14.72 11.29
N TRP A 54 14.90 -14.12 10.51
CA TRP A 54 13.57 -13.76 10.99
C TRP A 54 12.75 -15.00 11.33
N HIS A 55 12.75 -16.03 10.49
CA HIS A 55 12.03 -17.28 10.76
C HIS A 55 12.49 -17.92 12.08
N PHE A 56 13.80 -18.02 12.31
CA PHE A 56 14.34 -18.58 13.55
C PHE A 56 14.19 -17.64 14.75
N GLY A 57 14.31 -16.33 14.54
CA GLY A 57 14.19 -15.33 15.59
C GLY A 57 12.76 -15.20 16.12
N ALA A 58 11.77 -15.21 15.22
CA ALA A 58 10.35 -15.09 15.57
C ALA A 58 9.88 -16.19 16.52
N ALA A 59 10.33 -17.43 16.30
CA ALA A 59 10.01 -18.58 17.14
C ALA A 59 10.58 -18.50 18.58
N LYS A 60 11.52 -17.59 18.84
CA LYS A 60 12.15 -17.42 20.17
C LYS A 60 11.64 -16.20 20.94
N VAL A 61 10.74 -15.41 20.36
CA VAL A 61 10.19 -14.21 21.00
C VAL A 61 8.78 -14.52 21.48
N ASP A 62 8.65 -14.81 22.78
CA ASP A 62 7.37 -14.95 23.45
C ASP A 62 6.88 -13.57 23.91
N THR A 63 5.72 -13.17 23.41
CA THR A 63 5.02 -11.96 23.85
C THR A 63 3.82 -12.34 24.71
N SER A 64 3.26 -11.36 25.43
CA SER A 64 2.01 -11.56 26.20
C SER A 64 0.81 -11.96 25.34
N LEU A 65 0.89 -11.79 24.02
CA LEU A 65 -0.15 -12.14 23.04
C LEU A 65 0.17 -13.42 22.26
N GLY A 66 1.27 -14.10 22.58
CA GLY A 66 1.74 -15.31 21.89
C GLY A 66 3.11 -15.13 21.22
N GLN A 67 3.49 -16.07 20.37
CA GLN A 67 4.75 -16.02 19.64
C GLN A 67 4.67 -15.05 18.45
N LEU A 68 5.79 -14.39 18.16
CA LEU A 68 5.88 -13.51 17.01
C LEU A 68 5.72 -14.33 15.71
N PRO A 69 4.86 -13.91 14.76
CA PRO A 69 4.68 -14.66 13.52
C PRO A 69 5.92 -14.57 12.63
N GLY A 70 6.35 -15.71 12.10
CA GLY A 70 7.41 -15.80 11.10
C GLY A 70 6.91 -15.46 9.68
N PRO A 71 7.82 -15.43 8.68
CA PRO A 71 7.49 -15.03 7.31
C PRO A 71 6.39 -15.88 6.66
N VAL A 72 6.38 -17.19 6.95
CA VAL A 72 5.39 -18.12 6.39
C VAL A 72 4.01 -17.85 6.97
N GLN A 73 3.92 -17.65 8.29
CA GLN A 73 2.67 -17.33 8.97
C GLN A 73 2.10 -15.99 8.50
N VAL A 74 2.97 -14.97 8.30
CA VAL A 74 2.56 -13.69 7.72
C VAL A 74 1.98 -13.88 6.31
N TRP A 75 2.63 -14.69 5.47
CA TRP A 75 2.14 -14.98 4.12
C TRP A 75 0.80 -15.72 4.12
N GLU A 76 0.62 -16.68 5.03
CA GLU A 76 -0.65 -17.38 5.21
C GLU A 76 -1.75 -16.42 5.66
N GLN A 77 -1.46 -15.53 6.61
CA GLN A 77 -2.41 -14.52 7.07
C GLN A 77 -2.85 -13.58 5.94
N VAL A 78 -1.95 -13.20 5.04
CA VAL A 78 -2.29 -12.38 3.86
C VAL A 78 -3.32 -13.09 2.97
N LYS A 79 -3.19 -14.41 2.77
CA LYS A 79 -4.17 -15.18 1.99
C LYS A 79 -5.54 -15.20 2.67
N VAL A 80 -5.57 -15.47 3.97
CA VAL A 80 -6.80 -15.46 4.77
C VAL A 80 -7.52 -14.11 4.67
N LEU A 81 -6.78 -13.01 4.77
CA LEU A 81 -7.34 -11.65 4.64
C LEU A 81 -7.91 -11.39 3.24
N ASN A 82 -7.26 -11.90 2.20
CA ASN A 82 -7.75 -11.79 0.83
C ASN A 82 -9.03 -12.64 0.62
N GLU A 83 -9.06 -13.86 1.15
CA GLU A 83 -10.25 -14.71 1.10
C GLU A 83 -11.42 -14.10 1.87
N GLU A 84 -11.18 -13.53 3.05
CA GLU A 84 -12.18 -12.79 3.82
C GLU A 84 -12.76 -11.61 3.01
N HIS A 85 -11.90 -10.84 2.34
CA HIS A 85 -12.34 -9.73 1.49
C HIS A 85 -13.24 -10.20 0.35
N GLN A 86 -12.83 -11.26 -0.36
CA GLN A 86 -13.64 -11.83 -1.44
C GLN A 86 -14.98 -12.38 -0.94
N ALA A 87 -14.97 -13.06 0.21
CA ALA A 87 -16.18 -13.62 0.82
C ALA A 87 -17.18 -12.53 1.28
N GLU A 88 -16.70 -11.40 1.81
CA GLU A 88 -17.57 -10.26 2.14
C GLU A 88 -18.18 -9.62 0.89
N ARG A 89 -17.41 -9.45 -0.20
CA ARG A 89 -17.91 -8.90 -1.47
C ARG A 89 -18.96 -9.80 -2.12
N GLN A 90 -18.79 -11.11 -2.00
CA GLN A 90 -19.82 -12.04 -2.44
C GLN A 90 -21.09 -11.92 -1.59
N ARG A 91 -20.98 -11.82 -0.26
CA ARG A 91 -22.13 -11.64 0.63
C ARG A 91 -22.91 -10.36 0.36
N GLU A 92 -22.21 -9.26 0.05
CA GLU A 92 -22.80 -8.01 -0.40
C GLU A 92 -23.62 -8.21 -1.68
N THR A 93 -23.01 -8.83 -2.69
CA THR A 93 -23.66 -9.12 -3.98
C THR A 93 -24.90 -9.99 -3.79
N ASP A 94 -24.79 -11.09 -3.04
CA ASP A 94 -25.91 -12.00 -2.79
C ASP A 94 -27.02 -11.31 -1.98
N PHE A 95 -26.67 -10.38 -1.09
CA PHE A 95 -27.66 -9.61 -0.34
C PHE A 95 -28.51 -8.73 -1.26
N TYR A 96 -27.88 -8.01 -2.20
CA TYR A 96 -28.58 -7.19 -3.19
C TYR A 96 -29.41 -8.06 -4.14
N GLN A 97 -28.88 -9.18 -4.64
CA GLN A 97 -29.64 -10.11 -5.50
C GLN A 97 -30.90 -10.65 -4.80
N ARG A 98 -30.77 -11.12 -3.55
CA ARG A 98 -31.94 -11.57 -2.76
C ARG A 98 -32.94 -10.44 -2.54
N GLN A 99 -32.47 -9.20 -2.47
CA GLN A 99 -33.31 -8.04 -2.27
C GLN A 99 -34.10 -7.69 -3.52
N GLU A 100 -33.44 -7.65 -4.67
CA GLU A 100 -34.07 -7.46 -5.98
C GLU A 100 -35.13 -8.53 -6.23
N GLN A 101 -34.81 -9.80 -5.97
CA GLN A 101 -35.77 -10.89 -6.16
C GLN A 101 -37.00 -10.75 -5.26
N ARG A 102 -36.83 -10.33 -4.00
CA ARG A 102 -37.97 -10.03 -3.10
C ARG A 102 -38.79 -8.85 -3.59
N ASN A 103 -38.15 -7.83 -4.13
CA ASN A 103 -38.82 -6.63 -4.64
C ASN A 103 -39.60 -6.94 -5.92
N ALA A 104 -39.01 -7.69 -6.86
CA ALA A 104 -39.69 -8.18 -8.06
C ALA A 104 -40.92 -9.03 -7.72
N ASN A 105 -40.79 -9.94 -6.75
CA ASN A 105 -41.92 -10.76 -6.29
C ASN A 105 -43.05 -9.95 -5.63
N LYS A 106 -42.72 -8.83 -4.98
CA LYS A 106 -43.72 -7.92 -4.40
C LYS A 106 -44.45 -7.13 -5.49
N LEU A 107 -43.71 -6.57 -6.45
CA LEU A 107 -44.29 -5.87 -7.59
C LEU A 107 -45.17 -6.78 -8.45
N ALA A 108 -44.77 -8.04 -8.64
CA ALA A 108 -45.56 -9.02 -9.39
C ALA A 108 -46.92 -9.34 -8.72
N LYS A 109 -47.00 -9.25 -7.38
CA LYS A 109 -48.24 -9.48 -6.62
C LYS A 109 -49.07 -8.20 -6.45
N ASN A 110 -48.41 -7.05 -6.41
CA ASN A 110 -49.06 -5.75 -6.33
C ASN A 110 -48.18 -4.69 -7.02
N PRO A 111 -48.58 -4.20 -8.21
CA PRO A 111 -47.82 -3.19 -8.94
C PRO A 111 -47.59 -1.88 -8.16
N ASP A 112 -48.47 -1.55 -7.22
CA ASP A 112 -48.40 -0.33 -6.40
C ASP A 112 -47.64 -0.55 -5.08
N ALA A 113 -46.95 -1.68 -4.92
CA ALA A 113 -46.21 -1.98 -3.70
C ALA A 113 -44.98 -1.07 -3.51
N GLU A 114 -44.91 -0.38 -2.37
CA GLU A 114 -43.71 0.39 -1.99
C GLU A 114 -42.48 -0.52 -1.81
N ILE A 115 -41.46 -0.29 -2.64
CA ILE A 115 -40.15 -0.94 -2.49
C ILE A 115 -39.27 -0.11 -1.56
N LYS A 116 -38.72 -0.77 -0.54
CA LYS A 116 -37.68 -0.19 0.33
C LYS A 116 -36.37 -0.91 0.10
N VAL A 117 -35.40 -0.19 -0.48
CA VAL A 117 -34.04 -0.69 -0.63
C VAL A 117 -33.28 -0.49 0.68
N ARG A 118 -32.65 -1.54 1.17
CA ARG A 118 -31.81 -1.54 2.38
C ARG A 118 -30.36 -1.68 1.97
N ASP A 119 -29.49 -0.91 2.61
CA ASP A 119 -28.06 -0.99 2.41
C ASP A 119 -27.48 -2.26 3.07
N PHE A 120 -26.39 -2.77 2.51
CA PHE A 120 -25.66 -3.89 3.06
C PHE A 120 -24.75 -3.42 4.19
N ASN A 121 -25.05 -3.83 5.43
CA ASN A 121 -24.22 -3.52 6.60
C ASN A 121 -23.17 -4.62 6.84
N GLY A 122 -22.21 -4.74 5.92
CA GLY A 122 -21.03 -5.61 6.07
C GLY A 122 -19.99 -5.02 7.02
N ARG A 123 -19.11 -5.88 7.56
CA ARG A 123 -17.96 -5.41 8.35
C ARG A 123 -16.86 -4.95 7.39
N PRO A 124 -16.14 -3.84 7.67
CA PRO A 124 -15.04 -3.40 6.83
C PRO A 124 -13.88 -4.40 6.92
N THR A 125 -13.47 -4.91 5.76
CA THR A 125 -12.35 -5.85 5.67
C THR A 125 -11.03 -5.12 5.87
N PHE A 126 -9.94 -5.86 6.10
CA PHE A 126 -8.61 -5.26 6.27
C PHE A 126 -8.19 -4.39 5.07
N ILE A 127 -8.52 -4.81 3.85
CA ILE A 127 -8.24 -4.04 2.62
C ILE A 127 -9.03 -2.73 2.60
N ASP A 128 -10.30 -2.75 3.02
CA ASP A 128 -11.13 -1.54 3.11
C ASP A 128 -10.57 -0.56 4.15
N GLN A 129 -10.04 -1.09 5.26
CA GLN A 129 -9.41 -0.29 6.31
C GLN A 129 -8.11 0.36 5.82
N ILE A 130 -7.27 -0.35 5.06
CA ILE A 130 -6.07 0.23 4.43
C ILE A 130 -6.47 1.41 3.56
N TRP A 131 -7.45 1.22 2.66
CA TRP A 131 -7.89 2.29 1.77
C TRP A 131 -8.48 3.47 2.52
N THR A 132 -9.34 3.21 3.51
CA THR A 132 -9.94 4.26 4.32
C THR A 132 -8.85 5.05 5.05
N SER A 133 -7.90 4.37 5.68
CA SER A 133 -6.78 5.00 6.40
C SER A 133 -5.92 5.86 5.47
N LEU A 134 -5.48 5.30 4.33
CA LEU A 134 -4.68 6.02 3.34
C LEU A 134 -5.42 7.25 2.82
N PHE A 135 -6.70 7.11 2.51
CA PHE A 135 -7.52 8.20 2.02
C PHE A 135 -7.67 9.30 3.07
N THR A 136 -8.03 8.95 4.32
CA THR A 136 -8.19 9.93 5.39
C THR A 136 -6.88 10.69 5.68
N VAL A 137 -5.75 9.99 5.77
CA VAL A 137 -4.44 10.61 5.99
C VAL A 137 -4.06 11.50 4.81
N PHE A 138 -4.29 11.04 3.59
CA PHE A 138 -3.96 11.80 2.37
C PHE A 138 -4.80 13.08 2.26
N VAL A 139 -6.11 13.01 2.54
CA VAL A 139 -6.98 14.20 2.55
C VAL A 139 -6.52 15.19 3.63
N GLY A 140 -6.22 14.71 4.84
CA GLY A 140 -5.69 15.54 5.91
C GLY A 140 -4.37 16.22 5.52
N PHE A 141 -3.45 15.46 4.90
CA PHE A 141 -2.19 15.97 4.39
C PHE A 141 -2.38 17.05 3.30
N LEU A 142 -3.29 16.84 2.36
CA LEU A 142 -3.57 17.82 1.29
C LEU A 142 -4.14 19.11 1.86
N LEU A 143 -5.13 19.02 2.75
CA LEU A 143 -5.72 20.20 3.40
C LEU A 143 -4.69 20.94 4.25
N ALA A 144 -3.88 20.21 5.03
CA ALA A 144 -2.82 20.80 5.83
C ALA A 144 -1.78 21.48 4.95
N SER A 145 -1.35 20.84 3.86
CA SER A 145 -0.35 21.38 2.93
C SER A 145 -0.87 22.63 2.21
N LEU A 146 -2.14 22.66 1.80
CA LEU A 146 -2.76 23.81 1.16
C LEU A 146 -2.73 25.07 2.04
N ILE A 147 -2.79 24.91 3.36
CA ILE A 147 -2.76 26.02 4.33
C ILE A 147 -1.33 26.30 4.80
N ALA A 148 -0.59 25.26 5.19
CA ALA A 148 0.72 25.38 5.79
C ALA A 148 1.79 25.88 4.81
N ILE A 149 1.73 25.50 3.53
CA ILE A 149 2.71 25.95 2.53
C ILE A 149 2.61 27.47 2.30
N PRO A 150 1.44 28.06 1.99
CA PRO A 150 1.32 29.52 1.87
C PRO A 150 1.73 30.25 3.15
N ILE A 151 1.27 29.79 4.31
CA ILE A 151 1.66 30.39 5.60
C ILE A 151 3.18 30.34 5.78
N GLY A 152 3.80 29.19 5.54
CA GLY A 152 5.25 29.02 5.63
C GLY A 152 6.01 29.96 4.69
N ILE A 153 5.54 30.14 3.45
CA ILE A 153 6.13 31.08 2.48
C ILE A 153 6.03 32.51 3.00
N VAL A 154 4.84 32.97 3.42
CA VAL A 154 4.66 34.37 3.87
C VAL A 154 5.44 34.63 5.17
N SER A 155 5.47 33.67 6.11
CA SER A 155 6.31 33.76 7.31
C SER A 155 7.80 33.81 6.99
N GLY A 156 8.26 33.10 5.95
CA GLY A 156 9.64 33.13 5.50
C GLY A 156 10.09 34.47 4.90
N LEU A 157 9.14 35.28 4.41
CA LEU A 157 9.41 36.59 3.82
C LEU A 157 9.46 37.74 4.84
N SER A 158 9.06 37.52 6.11
CA SER A 158 9.03 38.57 7.14
C SER A 158 9.32 38.04 8.54
N GLN A 159 10.39 38.56 9.16
CA GLN A 159 10.78 38.19 10.52
C GLN A 159 9.70 38.53 11.56
N ASN A 160 8.98 39.64 11.37
CA ASN A 160 7.90 40.05 12.28
C ASN A 160 6.72 39.07 12.22
N LEU A 161 6.36 38.61 11.02
CA LEU A 161 5.29 37.64 10.84
C LEU A 161 5.68 36.25 11.34
N TYR A 162 6.93 35.84 11.11
CA TYR A 162 7.49 34.63 11.68
C TYR A 162 7.40 34.65 13.21
N ASN A 163 7.85 35.72 13.86
CA ASN A 163 7.81 35.85 15.32
C ASN A 163 6.37 35.80 15.88
N ALA A 164 5.38 36.30 15.14
CA ALA A 164 3.97 36.25 15.53
C ALA A 164 3.37 34.84 15.41
N ILE A 165 3.76 34.06 14.38
CA ILE A 165 3.21 32.74 14.09
C ILE A 165 3.97 31.63 14.83
N ASN A 166 5.25 31.81 15.12
CA ASN A 166 6.12 30.82 15.77
C ASN A 166 5.56 30.25 17.09
N PRO A 167 4.95 31.04 18.01
CA PRO A 167 4.29 30.49 19.19
C PRO A 167 3.18 29.47 18.86
N LEU A 168 2.38 29.73 17.81
CA LEU A 168 1.34 28.79 17.36
C LEU A 168 1.97 27.51 16.80
N ILE A 169 3.01 27.64 15.98
CA ILE A 169 3.75 26.49 15.43
C ILE A 169 4.26 25.59 16.55
N GLN A 170 4.83 26.18 17.61
CA GLN A 170 5.38 25.42 18.73
C GLN A 170 4.30 24.71 19.56
N ILE A 171 3.10 25.26 19.67
CA ILE A 171 1.96 24.59 20.32
C ILE A 171 1.50 23.38 19.50
N PHE A 172 1.45 23.50 18.17
CA PHE A 172 1.01 22.42 17.29
C PHE A 172 2.10 21.38 16.99
N LYS A 173 3.37 21.72 17.18
CA LYS A 173 4.46 20.78 17.04
C LYS A 173 4.30 19.71 18.13
N PRO A 174 4.18 18.42 17.76
CA PRO A 174 4.01 17.37 18.75
C PRO A 174 5.23 17.36 19.67
N VAL A 175 4.97 17.38 20.98
CA VAL A 175 5.96 17.05 22.00
C VAL A 175 6.03 15.53 22.02
N SER A 176 6.81 14.97 21.11
CA SER A 176 7.18 13.55 21.14
C SER A 176 8.23 13.32 22.22
#